data_AF-A0A949YTW5-F1
#
_entry.id   AF-A0A949YTW5-F1
#
_cell.length_a   1.000
_cell.length_b   1.000
_cell.length_c   1.000
_cell.angle_alpha   90.00
_cell.angle_beta   90.00
_cell.angle_gamma   90.00
#
_symmetry.space_group_name_H-M   'P 1'
#
loop_
_entity.id
_entity.type
_entity.pdbx_description
1 polymer ?
#
loop_
_entity_poly.entity_id
_entity_poly.type
_entity_poly.pdbx_seq_one_letter_code
_entity_poly.pdbx_strand_id
1 'polypeptide(L)'
;MVVETPSWGEPEFCLNHGVATSLYYSDPDRNLVELQVDNFGNWDASTEFMRTSEDFRQNPAGGFFDPDRVLAAYKAGVTFEQLQKDTYAGKYPPSKPPNEHILARQ
;
A
#
# COMPACT_ATOMS: atom_id res chain seq x y z
N MET A 1 -9.10 8.37 2.50
CA MET A 1 -8.39 8.04 1.25
C MET A 1 -9.43 8.01 0.15
N VAL A 2 -9.46 9.03 -0.71
CA VAL A 2 -10.27 9.00 -1.93
C VAL A 2 -9.28 8.65 -3.03
N VAL A 3 -9.30 7.42 -3.51
CA VAL A 3 -8.59 7.04 -4.73
C VAL A 3 -9.61 7.26 -5.84
N GLU A 4 -9.61 8.44 -6.47
CA GLU A 4 -10.21 8.56 -7.79
C GLU A 4 -9.25 7.88 -8.76
N THR A 5 -9.74 6.96 -9.57
CA THR A 5 -8.93 6.29 -10.58
C THR A 5 -8.41 7.34 -11.56
N PRO A 6 -7.08 7.51 -11.70
CA PRO A 6 -6.53 8.38 -12.72
C PRO A 6 -7.04 7.95 -14.10
N SER A 7 -7.07 8.87 -15.08
CA SER A 7 -7.44 8.55 -16.47
C SER A 7 -6.56 7.46 -17.11
N TRP A 8 -5.45 7.12 -16.47
CA TRP A 8 -4.50 6.09 -16.88
C TRP A 8 -4.88 4.67 -16.41
N GLY A 9 -5.95 4.50 -15.63
CA GLY A 9 -6.50 3.20 -15.25
C GLY A 9 -6.25 2.81 -13.79
N GLU A 10 -6.31 1.51 -13.51
CA GLU A 10 -6.09 0.90 -12.20
C GLU A 10 -4.59 0.79 -11.87
N PRO A 11 -4.20 0.75 -10.58
CA PRO A 11 -2.81 0.49 -10.22
C PRO A 11 -2.38 -0.91 -10.66
N GLU A 12 -1.12 -1.03 -11.10
CA GLU A 12 -0.46 -2.31 -11.41
C GLU A 12 -0.39 -3.20 -10.18
N PHE A 13 -0.11 -2.59 -9.03
CA PHE A 13 -0.15 -3.22 -7.71
C PHE A 13 -0.20 -2.17 -6.60
N CYS A 14 -0.66 -2.59 -5.42
CA CYS A 14 -0.66 -1.78 -4.22
C CYS A 14 0.06 -2.53 -3.10
N LEU A 15 0.81 -1.80 -2.29
CA LEU A 15 1.68 -2.36 -1.27
C LEU A 15 1.63 -1.49 -0.02
N ASN A 16 1.47 -2.12 1.14
CA ASN A 16 1.65 -1.45 2.42
C ASN A 16 2.97 -1.91 3.01
N HIS A 17 3.94 -1.00 3.10
CA HIS A 17 5.29 -1.22 3.64
C HIS A 17 5.36 -1.19 5.16
N GLY A 18 4.22 -1.08 5.85
CA GLY A 18 4.12 -0.86 7.29
C GLY A 18 4.32 0.62 7.62
N VAL A 19 5.41 1.22 7.14
CA VAL A 19 5.69 2.66 7.32
C VAL A 19 4.88 3.56 6.37
N ALA A 20 4.59 3.08 5.16
CA ALA A 20 3.86 3.81 4.14
C ALA A 20 2.92 2.89 3.36
N THR A 21 1.85 3.47 2.83
CA THR A 21 0.95 2.82 1.88
C THR A 21 1.18 3.39 0.49
N SER A 22 1.44 2.53 -0.49
CA SER A 22 1.82 2.90 -1.85
C SER A 22 0.92 2.25 -2.90
N LEU A 23 0.57 3.02 -3.93
CA LEU A 23 -0.13 2.58 -5.14
C LEU A 23 0.78 2.84 -6.33
N TYR A 24 1.01 1.83 -7.16
CA TYR A 24 1.91 1.90 -8.31
C TYR A 24 1.12 1.86 -9.62
N TYR A 25 1.32 2.86 -10.48
CA TYR A 25 0.64 2.98 -11.78
C TYR A 25 1.67 2.96 -12.92
N SER A 26 1.29 2.40 -14.06
CA SER A 26 2.03 2.62 -15.31
C SER A 26 1.53 3.89 -15.98
N ASP A 27 2.42 4.85 -16.24
CA ASP A 27 2.09 5.98 -17.12
C ASP A 27 2.07 5.55 -18.61
N PRO A 28 1.60 6.39 -19.54
CA PRO A 28 1.57 6.07 -20.97
C PRO A 28 2.91 5.73 -21.60
N ASP A 29 4.00 6.28 -21.05
CA ASP A 29 5.37 6.01 -21.49
C ASP A 29 5.94 4.73 -20.86
N ARG A 30 5.12 4.07 -20.03
CA ARG A 30 5.39 2.85 -19.25
C ARG A 30 6.36 3.08 -18.11
N ASN A 31 6.52 4.29 -17.59
CA ASN A 31 7.20 4.51 -16.32
C ASN A 31 6.33 4.00 -15.17
N LEU A 32 6.96 3.48 -14.12
CA LEU A 32 6.27 3.09 -12.90
C LEU A 32 6.23 4.30 -11.96
N VAL A 33 5.02 4.79 -11.70
CA VAL A 33 4.77 5.95 -10.84
C VAL A 33 4.22 5.47 -9.51
N GLU A 34 4.90 5.82 -8.43
CA GLU A 34 4.45 5.54 -7.07
C GLU A 34 3.72 6.75 -6.48
N LEU A 35 2.52 6.51 -5.98
CA LEU A 35 1.81 7.41 -5.08
C LEU A 35 1.87 6.81 -3.68
N GLN A 36 2.48 7.51 -2.73
CA GLN A 36 2.62 7.02 -1.35
C GLN A 36 2.10 8.01 -0.31
N VAL A 37 1.65 7.45 0.82
CA VAL A 37 1.29 8.19 2.02
C VAL A 37 1.94 7.54 3.23
N ASP A 38 2.42 8.38 4.15
CA ASP A 38 2.91 7.93 5.45
C ASP A 38 1.76 7.38 6.31
N ASN A 39 1.97 6.23 6.94
CA ASN A 39 0.93 5.59 7.73
C ASN A 39 0.75 6.28 9.11
N PHE A 40 1.78 6.88 9.69
CA PHE A 40 1.68 7.42 11.05
C PHE A 40 1.23 8.88 11.07
N GLY A 41 1.35 9.60 9.96
CA GLY A 41 1.15 11.05 9.87
C GLY A 41 2.16 11.84 10.71
N ASN A 42 3.15 11.16 11.30
CA ASN A 42 4.16 11.69 12.21
C ASN A 42 5.47 10.96 11.94
N TRP A 43 6.46 11.71 11.49
CA TRP A 43 7.75 11.20 11.06
C TRP A 43 8.56 10.58 12.20
N ASP A 44 8.39 11.06 13.44
CA ASP A 44 9.04 10.48 14.61
C ASP A 44 8.47 9.08 14.89
N ALA A 45 7.15 8.92 14.78
CA ALA A 45 6.49 7.62 14.96
C ALA A 45 6.85 6.64 13.83
N SER A 46 6.91 7.11 12.57
CA SER A 46 7.41 6.32 11.44
C SER A 46 8.84 5.86 11.66
N THR A 47 9.71 6.76 12.15
CA THR A 47 11.11 6.46 12.47
C THR A 47 11.22 5.44 13.59
N GLU A 48 10.43 5.60 14.65
CA GLU A 48 10.40 4.65 15.76
C GLU A 48 9.95 3.27 15.29
N PHE A 49 8.85 3.19 14.52
CA PHE A 49 8.36 1.94 13.95
C PHE A 49 9.44 1.23 13.12
N MET A 50 10.11 1.94 12.22
CA MET A 50 11.20 1.36 11.42
C MET A 50 12.36 0.83 12.27
N ARG A 51 12.63 1.44 13.43
CA ARG A 51 13.78 1.07 14.28
C ARG A 51 13.47 -0.07 15.24
N THR A 52 12.24 -0.18 15.73
CA THR A 52 11.89 -1.04 16.87
C THR A 52 10.89 -2.14 16.53
N SER A 53 10.15 -2.03 15.42
CA SER A 53 9.13 -3.01 15.05
C SER A 53 9.75 -4.32 14.57
N GLU A 54 9.41 -5.42 15.25
CA GLU A 54 9.75 -6.77 14.81
C GLU A 54 9.03 -7.12 13.51
N ASP A 55 7.77 -6.70 13.34
CA ASP A 55 7.01 -6.99 12.12
C ASP A 55 7.66 -6.31 10.90
N PHE A 56 8.16 -5.08 11.06
CA PHE A 56 8.90 -4.38 10.01
C PHE A 56 10.23 -5.05 9.72
N ARG A 57 10.94 -5.53 10.75
CA ARG A 57 12.20 -6.25 10.58
C ARG A 57 12.02 -7.56 9.81
N GLN A 58 10.91 -8.26 10.01
CA GLN A 58 10.60 -9.52 9.34
C GLN A 58 10.07 -9.32 7.92
N ASN A 59 9.31 -8.24 7.68
CA ASN A 59 8.71 -7.96 6.37
C ASN A 59 8.84 -6.48 5.96
N PRO A 60 10.06 -5.97 5.70
CA PRO A 60 10.23 -4.57 5.33
C PRO A 60 9.65 -4.24 3.94
N ALA A 61 9.48 -5.25 3.09
CA ALA A 61 8.84 -5.10 1.78
C ALA A 61 7.33 -4.82 1.92
N GLY A 62 6.68 -5.46 2.90
CA GLY A 62 5.28 -5.23 3.21
C GLY A 62 4.29 -6.21 2.59
N GLY A 63 3.02 -5.84 2.61
CA GLY A 63 1.90 -6.68 2.20
C GLY A 63 1.17 -6.12 0.98
N PHE A 64 1.01 -6.94 -0.06
CA PHE A 64 0.19 -6.56 -1.22
C PHE A 64 -1.27 -6.47 -0.83
N PHE A 65 -1.98 -5.52 -1.43
CA PHE A 65 -3.41 -5.37 -1.18
C PHE A 65 -4.23 -4.95 -2.39
N ASP A 66 -5.54 -5.16 -2.26
CA ASP A 66 -6.57 -4.71 -3.19
C ASP A 66 -7.13 -3.36 -2.71
N PRO A 67 -6.93 -2.26 -3.46
CA PRO A 67 -7.37 -0.93 -3.05
C PRO A 67 -8.90 -0.82 -2.95
N ASP A 68 -9.65 -1.58 -3.75
CA ASP A 68 -11.12 -1.56 -3.70
C ASP A 68 -11.64 -2.22 -2.43
N ARG A 69 -10.99 -3.31 -1.98
CA ARG A 69 -11.35 -3.96 -0.71
C ARG A 69 -11.04 -3.05 0.49
N VAL A 70 -9.90 -2.36 0.47
CA VAL A 70 -9.55 -1.38 1.50
C VAL A 70 -10.53 -0.21 1.51
N LEU A 71 -10.92 0.30 0.34
CA LEU A 71 -11.92 1.36 0.21
C LEU A 71 -13.29 0.92 0.71
N ALA A 72 -13.71 -0.32 0.42
CA ALA A 72 -14.96 -0.87 0.92
C ALA A 72 -14.95 -0.98 2.46
N ALA A 73 -13.84 -1.45 3.05
CA ALA A 73 -13.67 -1.52 4.50
C ALA A 73 -13.70 -0.12 5.14
N TYR A 74 -13.04 0.87 4.52
CA TYR A 74 -13.11 2.27 4.95
C TYR A 74 -14.55 2.79 4.94
N LYS A 75 -15.29 2.57 3.83
CA LYS A 75 -16.70 2.97 3.70
C LYS A 75 -17.61 2.25 4.71
N ALA A 76 -17.22 1.06 5.18
CA ALA A 76 -17.90 0.33 6.24
C ALA A 76 -17.54 0.83 7.66
N GLY A 77 -16.69 1.85 7.79
CA GLY A 77 -16.35 2.49 9.06
C GLY A 77 -15.08 1.99 9.74
N VAL A 78 -14.26 1.17 9.05
CA VAL A 78 -12.95 0.78 9.60
C VAL A 78 -12.03 2.00 9.67
N THR A 79 -11.38 2.19 10.81
CA THR A 79 -10.49 3.34 11.04
C THR A 79 -9.24 3.24 10.18
N PHE A 80 -8.61 4.38 9.88
CA PHE A 80 -7.37 4.41 9.11
C PHE A 80 -6.26 3.58 9.76
N GLU A 81 -6.09 3.69 11.08
CA GLU A 81 -5.12 2.91 11.85
C GLU A 81 -5.35 1.39 11.71
N GLN A 82 -6.62 0.95 11.76
CA GLN A 82 -6.93 -0.47 11.59
C GLN A 82 -6.71 -0.93 10.15
N LEU A 83 -7.05 -0.10 9.16
CA LEU A 83 -6.78 -0.41 7.75
C LEU A 83 -5.29 -0.59 7.50
N GLN A 84 -4.43 0.23 8.10
CA GLN A 84 -2.97 0.07 7.96
C GLN A 84 -2.49 -1.27 8.47
N LYS A 85 -2.86 -1.60 9.71
CA LYS A 85 -2.51 -2.88 10.34
C LYS A 85 -3.03 -4.06 9.53
N ASP A 86 -4.30 -4.01 9.14
CA ASP A 86 -4.96 -5.06 8.37
C ASP A 86 -4.33 -5.26 6.98
N THR A 87 -4.01 -4.16 6.30
CA THR A 87 -3.44 -4.17 4.96
C THR A 87 -2.01 -4.70 4.99
N TYR A 88 -1.20 -4.23 5.95
CA TYR A 88 0.15 -4.72 6.17
C TYR A 88 0.18 -6.22 6.52
N ALA A 89 -0.80 -6.69 7.30
CA ALA A 89 -0.99 -8.10 7.64
C ALA A 89 -1.60 -8.94 6.50
N GLY A 90 -1.90 -8.36 5.34
CA GLY A 90 -2.40 -9.09 4.16
C GLY A 90 -3.88 -9.47 4.22
N LYS A 91 -4.70 -8.80 5.04
CA LYS A 91 -6.14 -9.09 5.17
C LYS A 91 -6.95 -8.80 3.90
N TYR A 92 -6.45 -7.91 3.05
CA TYR A 92 -7.11 -7.49 1.81
C TYR A 92 -6.29 -7.89 0.59
N PRO A 93 -6.03 -9.19 0.33
CA PRO A 93 -5.10 -9.60 -0.72
C PRO A 93 -5.62 -9.20 -2.10
N PRO A 94 -4.73 -8.90 -3.07
CA PRO A 94 -5.12 -8.57 -4.43
C PRO A 94 -5.87 -9.74 -5.09
N SER A 95 -6.81 -9.43 -5.97
CA SER A 95 -7.59 -10.45 -6.69
C SER A 95 -6.74 -11.29 -7.65
N LYS A 96 -5.60 -10.77 -8.09
CA LYS A 96 -4.59 -11.42 -8.93
C LYS A 96 -3.20 -11.14 -8.37
N PRO A 97 -2.23 -12.05 -8.50
CA PRO A 97 -0.86 -11.74 -8.14
C PRO A 97 -0.34 -10.59 -9.01
N PRO A 98 0.51 -9.70 -8.47
CA PRO A 98 1.17 -8.66 -9.25
C PRO A 98 2.00 -9.27 -10.39
N ASN A 99 2.13 -8.52 -11.49
CA ASN A 99 2.96 -8.94 -12.61
C ASN A 99 4.45 -8.87 -12.24
N GLU A 100 5.14 -10.01 -12.30
CA GLU A 100 6.57 -10.14 -11.94
C GLU A 100 7.48 -9.20 -12.74
N HIS A 101 7.16 -8.95 -14.01
CA HIS A 101 7.93 -8.01 -14.83
C HIS A 101 7.77 -6.56 -14.39
N ILE A 102 6.66 -6.22 -13.74
CA ILE A 102 6.45 -4.89 -13.17
C ILE A 102 7.13 -4.81 -11.80
N LEU A 103 7.03 -5.85 -10.97
CA LEU A 103 7.71 -5.90 -9.66
C LEU A 103 9.23 -5.75 -9.77
N ALA A 104 9.84 -6.31 -10.82
CA ALA A 104 11.29 -6.17 -11.06
C ALA A 104 11.75 -4.73 -11.35
N ARG A 105 10.83 -3.76 -11.41
CA ARG A 105 11.08 -2.34 -11.71
C ARG A 105 10.85 -1.42 -10.52
N GLN A 106 10.46 -1.98 -9.36
CA GLN A 106 10.29 -1.28 -8.09
C GLN A 106 11.65 -0.99 -7.45
#